data_AF-A0A934HV20-F1
#
_entry.id   AF-A0A934HV20-F1
#
_cell.length_a   1.000
_cell.length_b   1.000
_cell.length_c   1.000
_cell.angle_alpha   90.00
_cell.angle_beta   90.00
_cell.angle_gamma   90.00
#
_symmetry.space_group_name_H-M   'P 1'
#
loop_
_entity.id
_entity.type
_entity.pdbx_description
1 polymer ?
#
loop_
_entity_poly.entity_id
_entity_poly.type
_entity_poly.pdbx_seq_one_letter_code
_entity_poly.pdbx_strand_id
1 'polypeptide(L)'
;MLYCTLICDLKSSRKLKNREEIQYKIIDMLKKSNIEFENIIASPFLITTGDEWQGLLKYPCDYKKLIDFFKSFIPGIQFYTGIGIGDICIHNFELTVNQLDGPSFYRAREALKYAKRNNLPLVILFDNWNNL
;
A
#
# COMPACT_ATOMS: atom_id res chain seq x y z
N MET A 1 18.98 5.46 -1.53
CA MET A 1 18.30 4.28 -0.98
C MET A 1 16.94 4.23 -1.63
N LEU A 2 16.56 3.10 -2.20
CA LEU A 2 15.25 2.96 -2.83
C LEU A 2 14.18 2.66 -1.78
N TYR A 3 12.95 3.04 -2.12
CA TYR A 3 11.77 2.77 -1.32
C TYR A 3 10.76 1.97 -2.13
N CYS A 4 9.82 1.37 -1.42
CA CYS A 4 8.69 0.65 -1.98
C CYS A 4 7.42 1.29 -1.42
N THR A 5 6.75 2.11 -2.23
CA THR A 5 5.42 2.63 -1.90
C THR A 5 4.38 1.59 -2.25
N LEU A 6 3.51 1.29 -1.29
CA LEU A 6 2.42 0.33 -1.45
C LEU A 6 1.09 1.05 -1.23
N ILE A 7 0.23 1.02 -2.24
CA ILE A 7 -1.13 1.58 -2.20
C ILE A 7 -2.12 0.45 -2.45
N CYS A 8 -3.11 0.32 -1.56
CA CYS A 8 -4.16 -0.67 -1.66
C CYS A 8 -5.53 0.00 -1.68
N ASP A 9 -6.46 -0.53 -2.46
CA ASP A 9 -7.81 0.04 -2.65
C ASP A 9 -8.85 -1.10 -2.71
N LEU A 10 -9.86 -1.05 -1.83
CA LEU A 10 -10.89 -2.09 -1.80
C LEU A 10 -11.65 -2.16 -3.12
N LYS A 11 -11.77 -3.37 -3.66
CA LYS A 11 -12.55 -3.60 -4.87
C LYS A 11 -14.03 -3.49 -4.57
N SER A 12 -14.73 -2.64 -5.34
CA SER A 12 -16.18 -2.44 -5.22
C SER A 12 -16.67 -2.06 -3.82
N SER A 13 -15.88 -1.27 -3.09
CA SER A 13 -16.17 -0.80 -1.72
C SER A 13 -17.60 -0.26 -1.51
N ARG A 14 -18.14 0.44 -2.52
CA ARG A 14 -19.49 1.02 -2.52
C ARG A 14 -20.63 -0.01 -2.46
N LYS A 15 -20.35 -1.28 -2.76
CA LYS A 15 -21.33 -2.39 -2.71
C LYS A 15 -21.31 -3.15 -1.38
N LEU A 16 -20.41 -2.80 -0.47
CA LEU A 16 -20.28 -3.47 0.83
C LEU A 16 -21.44 -3.07 1.75
N LYS A 17 -22.22 -4.06 2.21
CA LYS A 17 -23.36 -3.84 3.11
C LYS A 17 -22.92 -3.46 4.53
N ASN A 18 -21.77 -3.95 4.97
CA ASN A 18 -21.19 -3.74 6.31
C ASN A 18 -19.95 -2.85 6.27
N ARG A 19 -20.05 -1.71 5.57
CA ARG A 19 -18.92 -0.81 5.30
C ARG A 19 -18.22 -0.31 6.57
N GLU A 20 -18.98 0.04 7.60
CA GLU A 20 -18.44 0.53 8.87
C GLU A 20 -17.61 -0.54 9.59
N GLU A 21 -18.13 -1.76 9.71
CA GLU A 21 -17.42 -2.89 10.31
C GLU A 21 -16.10 -3.18 9.58
N ILE A 22 -16.13 -3.16 8.24
CA ILE A 22 -14.95 -3.37 7.41
C ILE A 22 -13.93 -2.24 7.62
N GLN A 23 -14.38 -1.00 7.76
CA GLN A 23 -13.51 0.13 8.05
C GLN A 23 -12.75 -0.07 9.37
N TYR A 24 -13.44 -0.47 10.44
CA TYR A 24 -12.78 -0.76 11.72
C TYR A 24 -11.78 -1.91 11.62
N LYS A 25 -12.12 -2.98 10.89
CA LYS A 25 -11.18 -4.09 10.62
C LYS A 25 -9.92 -3.62 9.90
N ILE A 26 -10.06 -2.73 8.91
CA ILE A 26 -8.90 -2.16 8.20
C ILE A 26 -8.08 -1.30 9.16
N ILE A 27 -8.69 -0.45 9.98
CA ILE A 27 -7.97 0.37 10.97
C ILE A 27 -7.13 -0.52 11.89
N ASP A 28 -7.71 -1.59 12.43
CA ASP A 28 -7.00 -2.51 13.32
C ASP A 28 -5.92 -3.32 12.60
N MET A 29 -6.17 -3.73 11.36
CA MET A 29 -5.19 -4.36 10.49
C MET A 29 -3.99 -3.45 10.27
N LEU A 30 -4.20 -2.15 9.95
CA LEU A 30 -3.11 -1.21 9.73
C LEU A 30 -2.30 -0.96 11.01
N LYS A 31 -2.95 -0.76 12.15
CA LYS A 31 -2.28 -0.63 13.46
C LYS A 31 -1.37 -1.82 13.74
N LYS A 32 -1.87 -3.05 13.55
CA LYS A 32 -1.08 -4.26 13.78
C LYS A 32 0.05 -4.42 12.77
N SER A 33 -0.19 -4.12 11.49
CA SER A 33 0.85 -4.16 10.47
C SER A 33 1.99 -3.18 10.75
N ASN A 34 1.66 -1.99 11.25
CA ASN A 34 2.66 -0.97 11.58
C ASN A 34 3.57 -1.37 12.74
N ILE A 35 3.10 -2.26 13.63
CA ILE A 35 3.89 -2.82 14.73
C ILE A 35 4.68 -4.04 14.23
N GLU A 36 4.00 -5.02 13.60
CA GLU A 36 4.63 -6.29 13.20
C GLU A 36 5.71 -6.11 12.12
N PHE A 37 5.54 -5.13 11.24
CA PHE A 37 6.45 -4.86 10.12
C PHE A 37 7.27 -3.57 10.31
N GLU A 38 7.38 -3.05 11.54
CA GLU A 38 8.05 -1.76 11.83
C GLU A 38 9.47 -1.69 11.24
N ASN A 39 10.21 -2.79 11.24
CA ASN A 39 11.59 -2.85 10.78
C ASN A 39 11.74 -2.52 9.28
N ILE A 40 10.75 -2.89 8.48
CA ILE A 40 10.74 -2.64 7.02
C ILE A 40 9.98 -1.37 6.65
N ILE A 41 9.23 -0.77 7.57
CA ILE A 41 8.44 0.43 7.32
C ILE A 41 9.34 1.67 7.44
N ALA A 42 9.26 2.55 6.44
CA ALA A 42 9.86 3.87 6.46
C ALA A 42 8.84 4.95 6.87
N SER A 43 7.57 4.80 6.45
CA SER A 43 6.46 5.64 6.92
C SER A 43 5.22 4.77 7.13
N PRO A 44 4.58 4.81 8.32
CA PRO A 44 3.48 3.93 8.68
C PRO A 44 2.31 3.93 7.70
N PHE A 45 1.64 2.78 7.59
CA PHE A 45 0.42 2.66 6.84
C PHE A 45 -0.72 3.44 7.49
N LEU A 46 -1.48 4.15 6.66
CA LEU A 46 -2.70 4.83 7.05
C LEU A 46 -3.74 4.79 5.92
N ILE A 47 -4.98 5.09 6.29
CA ILE A 47 -6.09 5.26 5.34
C ILE A 47 -5.98 6.64 4.71
N THR A 48 -5.87 6.72 3.39
CA THR A 48 -5.76 7.97 2.64
C THR A 48 -7.13 8.52 2.25
N THR A 49 -8.01 7.65 1.75
CA THR A 49 -9.38 7.99 1.40
C THR A 49 -10.27 6.77 1.60
N GLY A 50 -11.17 6.78 2.58
CA GLY A 50 -12.23 5.77 2.75
C GLY A 50 -11.76 4.31 2.62
N ASP A 51 -11.79 3.79 1.40
CA ASP A 51 -11.43 2.44 0.97
C ASP A 51 -9.96 2.24 0.51
N GLU A 52 -9.13 3.28 0.57
CA GLU A 52 -7.73 3.26 0.20
C GLU A 52 -6.81 3.43 1.40
N TRP A 53 -5.71 2.67 1.42
CA TRP A 53 -4.60 2.85 2.34
C TRP A 53 -3.25 2.82 1.64
N GLN A 54 -2.29 3.51 2.24
CA GLN A 54 -0.95 3.72 1.68
C GLN A 54 0.10 3.55 2.79
N GLY A 55 1.28 3.06 2.44
CA GLY A 55 2.46 3.02 3.30
C GLY A 55 3.75 3.08 2.48
N LEU A 56 4.87 3.34 3.16
CA LEU A 56 6.20 3.41 2.55
C LEU A 56 7.11 2.41 3.25
N LEU A 57 7.76 1.56 2.46
CA LEU A 57 8.69 0.54 2.92
C LEU A 57 10.12 0.86 2.47
N LYS A 58 11.11 0.40 3.24
CA LYS A 58 12.52 0.38 2.87
C LYS A 58 12.75 -0.72 1.82
N TYR A 59 13.38 -0.43 0.68
CA TYR A 59 13.67 -1.45 -0.33
C TYR A 59 15.13 -1.96 -0.20
N PRO A 60 15.40 -3.27 -0.37
CA PRO A 60 14.44 -4.37 -0.60
C PRO A 60 13.62 -4.73 0.64
N CYS A 61 12.38 -5.18 0.44
CA CYS A 61 11.49 -5.67 1.50
C CYS A 61 10.63 -6.84 1.03
N ASP A 62 10.12 -7.62 2.00
CA ASP A 62 9.14 -8.67 1.75
C ASP A 62 7.70 -8.10 1.77
N TYR A 63 7.37 -7.34 0.74
CA TYR A 63 6.01 -6.80 0.55
C TYR A 63 4.96 -7.90 0.35
N LYS A 64 5.36 -9.12 -0.06
CA LYS A 64 4.43 -10.25 -0.24
C LYS A 64 3.87 -10.68 1.11
N LYS A 65 4.75 -10.86 2.11
CA LYS A 65 4.33 -11.19 3.48
C LYS A 65 3.37 -10.15 4.05
N LEU A 66 3.60 -8.87 3.79
CA LEU A 66 2.70 -7.79 4.23
C LEU A 66 1.33 -7.85 3.52
N ILE A 67 1.29 -8.09 2.21
CA ILE A 67 0.04 -8.24 1.45
C ILE A 67 -0.75 -9.45 1.96
N ASP A 68 -0.08 -10.57 2.24
CA ASP A 68 -0.72 -11.77 2.75
C ASP A 68 -1.24 -11.57 4.19
N PHE A 69 -0.53 -10.78 5.00
CA PHE A 69 -1.04 -10.29 6.29
C PHE A 69 -2.33 -9.48 6.11
N PHE A 70 -2.40 -8.55 5.14
CA PHE A 70 -3.65 -7.80 4.90
C PHE A 70 -4.81 -8.73 4.50
N LYS A 71 -4.57 -9.70 3.62
CA LYS A 71 -5.59 -10.67 3.19
C LYS A 71 -6.13 -11.51 4.35
N SER A 72 -5.28 -11.87 5.32
CA SER A 72 -5.71 -12.69 6.47
C SER A 72 -6.62 -11.94 7.44
N PHE A 73 -6.50 -10.61 7.51
CA PHE A 73 -7.32 -9.75 8.38
C PHE A 73 -8.71 -9.43 7.82
N ILE A 74 -8.83 -9.40 6.49
CA ILE A 74 -10.10 -9.11 5.79
C ILE A 74 -10.44 -10.25 4.81
N PRO A 75 -10.68 -11.48 5.31
CA PRO A 75 -10.91 -12.63 4.46
C PRO A 75 -12.17 -12.45 3.60
N GLY A 76 -12.08 -12.87 2.33
CA GLY A 76 -13.18 -12.75 1.36
C GLY A 76 -13.37 -11.34 0.78
N ILE A 77 -12.64 -10.34 1.26
CA ILE A 77 -12.68 -8.98 0.71
C ILE A 77 -11.52 -8.80 -0.26
N GLN A 78 -11.86 -8.47 -1.52
CA GLN A 78 -10.87 -8.22 -2.56
C GLN A 78 -10.40 -6.76 -2.50
N PHE A 79 -9.10 -6.54 -2.73
CA PHE A 79 -8.50 -5.23 -2.94
C PHE A 79 -7.47 -5.30 -4.06
N TYR A 80 -7.23 -4.17 -4.69
CA TYR A 80 -6.15 -3.99 -5.66
C TYR A 80 -4.92 -3.45 -4.96
N THR A 81 -3.74 -3.86 -5.39
CA THR A 81 -2.47 -3.35 -4.88
C THR A 81 -1.64 -2.78 -6.02
N GLY A 82 -1.22 -1.52 -5.87
CA GLY A 82 -0.20 -0.89 -6.69
C GLY A 82 1.08 -0.72 -5.90
N ILE A 83 2.19 -1.25 -6.43
CA ILE A 83 3.52 -1.05 -5.87
C ILE A 83 4.34 -0.21 -6.83
N GLY A 84 4.96 0.83 -6.30
CA GLY A 84 5.99 1.60 -6.98
C GLY A 84 7.29 1.47 -6.21
N ILE A 85 8.37 1.15 -6.91
CA ILE A 85 9.70 1.07 -6.33
C ILE A 85 10.60 2.09 -7.03
N GLY A 86 11.28 2.91 -6.23
CA GLY A 86 12.09 4.00 -6.72
C GLY A 86 12.54 4.93 -5.60
N ASP A 87 13.07 6.09 -5.98
CA ASP A 87 13.43 7.14 -5.03
C ASP A 87 12.19 7.88 -4.48
N ILE A 88 12.41 8.63 -3.40
CA ILE A 88 11.48 9.64 -2.88
C ILE A 88 12.16 11.01 -2.91
N CYS A 89 11.38 12.08 -2.96
CA CYS A 89 11.88 13.45 -2.94
C CYS A 89 11.83 14.04 -1.52
N ILE A 90 10.76 13.75 -0.76
CA ILE A 90 10.55 14.27 0.59
C ILE A 90 10.97 13.23 1.62
N HIS A 91 11.98 13.56 2.43
CA HIS A 91 12.60 12.68 3.43
C HIS A 91 12.30 13.10 4.88
N ASN A 92 11.21 13.84 5.10
CA ASN A 92 10.76 14.19 6.46
C ASN A 92 9.77 13.14 6.96
N PHE A 93 10.26 12.13 7.69
CA PHE A 93 9.45 11.02 8.21
C PHE A 93 8.65 11.35 9.48
N GLU A 94 8.68 12.60 9.96
CA GLU A 94 7.70 13.10 10.93
C GLU A 94 6.33 13.36 10.26
N LEU A 95 6.32 13.55 8.93
CA LEU A 95 5.11 13.68 8.14
C LEU A 95 4.43 12.32 7.94
N THR A 96 3.11 12.37 7.73
CA THR A 96 2.35 11.17 7.37
C THR A 96 2.64 10.76 5.92
N VAL A 97 2.49 9.46 5.61
CA VAL A 97 2.89 8.90 4.31
C VAL A 97 2.22 9.56 3.09
N ASN A 98 1.04 10.16 3.26
CA ASN A 98 0.32 10.88 2.22
C ASN A 98 0.85 12.31 1.96
N GLN A 99 1.79 12.78 2.77
CA GLN A 99 2.50 14.05 2.60
C GLN A 99 3.91 13.87 2.06
N LEU A 100 4.40 12.62 2.01
CA LEU A 100 5.64 12.27 1.32
C LEU A 100 5.40 12.25 -0.19
N ASP A 101 6.47 12.43 -0.96
CA ASP A 101 6.37 12.52 -2.41
C ASP A 101 7.62 11.96 -3.11
N GLY A 102 7.46 11.60 -4.38
CA GLY A 102 8.54 11.22 -5.28
C GLY A 102 8.21 10.04 -6.22
N PRO A 103 9.18 9.63 -7.05
CA PRO A 103 8.98 8.63 -8.11
C PRO A 103 8.34 7.31 -7.64
N SER A 104 8.70 6.82 -6.44
CA SER A 104 8.07 5.64 -5.83
C SER A 104 6.54 5.80 -5.68
N PHE A 105 6.06 6.97 -5.26
CA PHE A 105 4.63 7.25 -5.08
C PHE A 105 3.87 7.38 -6.40
N TYR A 106 4.45 8.07 -7.38
CA TYR A 106 3.85 8.22 -8.71
C TYR A 106 3.62 6.85 -9.35
N ARG A 107 4.62 5.97 -9.26
CA ARG A 107 4.53 4.60 -9.79
C ARG A 107 3.53 3.74 -9.04
N ALA A 108 3.48 3.81 -7.71
CA ALA A 108 2.48 3.05 -6.95
C ALA A 108 1.06 3.45 -7.37
N ARG A 109 0.83 4.74 -7.62
CA ARG A 109 -0.44 5.26 -8.13
C ARG A 109 -0.74 4.78 -9.55
N GLU A 110 0.24 4.80 -10.45
CA GLU A 110 0.10 4.28 -11.82
C GLU A 110 -0.18 2.77 -11.83
N ALA A 111 0.57 2.01 -11.03
CA ALA A 111 0.40 0.58 -10.85
C ALA A 111 -1.01 0.26 -10.35
N LEU A 112 -1.52 0.98 -9.34
CA LEU A 112 -2.88 0.80 -8.85
C LEU A 112 -3.93 1.08 -9.94
N LYS A 113 -3.76 2.17 -10.70
CA LYS A 113 -4.68 2.50 -11.82
C LYS A 113 -4.67 1.39 -12.88
N TYR A 114 -3.50 0.88 -13.23
CA TYR A 114 -3.35 -0.23 -14.18
C TYR A 114 -3.99 -1.51 -13.65
N ALA A 115 -3.78 -1.82 -12.37
CA ALA A 115 -4.38 -2.97 -11.67
C ALA A 115 -5.91 -2.92 -11.75
N LYS A 116 -6.51 -1.79 -11.39
CA LYS A 116 -7.96 -1.56 -11.44
C LYS A 116 -8.51 -1.68 -12.86
N ARG A 117 -7.84 -1.06 -13.84
CA ARG A 117 -8.26 -1.07 -15.26
C ARG A 117 -8.26 -2.47 -15.86
N ASN A 118 -7.29 -3.30 -15.49
CA ASN A 118 -7.12 -4.65 -16.05
C ASN A 118 -7.64 -5.76 -15.11
N ASN A 119 -8.27 -5.39 -13.99
CA ASN A 119 -8.74 -6.32 -12.96
C ASN A 119 -7.63 -7.30 -12.48
N LEU A 120 -6.41 -6.78 -12.32
CA LEU A 120 -5.26 -7.52 -11.79
C LEU A 120 -5.13 -7.25 -10.29
N PRO A 121 -4.92 -8.26 -9.43
CA PRO A 121 -4.84 -8.05 -7.98
C PRO A 121 -3.61 -7.23 -7.55
N LEU A 122 -2.52 -7.32 -8.29
CA LEU A 122 -1.25 -6.68 -7.99
C LEU A 122 -0.55 -6.25 -9.28
N VAL A 123 -0.03 -5.03 -9.28
CA VAL A 123 0.87 -4.51 -10.31
C VAL A 123 2.06 -3.85 -9.61
N ILE A 124 3.25 -4.06 -10.15
CA ILE A 124 4.50 -3.53 -9.63
C ILE A 124 5.21 -2.77 -10.76
N LEU A 125 5.66 -1.54 -10.48
CA LEU A 125 6.43 -0.72 -11.41
C LEU A 125 7.76 -0.28 -10.77
N PHE A 126 8.83 -0.27 -11.56
CA PHE A 126 10.20 0.07 -11.15
C PHE A 126 10.84 1.05 -12.14
N ASP A 127 11.81 1.86 -11.68
CA ASP A 127 12.61 2.76 -12.53
C ASP A 127 13.48 2.02 -13.55
N ASN A 128 13.99 0.84 -13.18
CA ASN A 128 15.12 0.25 -13.91
C ASN A 128 15.07 -1.28 -13.89
N TRP A 129 15.33 -1.89 -15.05
CA TRP A 129 15.34 -3.35 -15.24
C TRP A 129 16.43 -4.05 -14.42
N ASN A 130 17.48 -3.33 -14.04
CA ASN A 130 18.59 -3.84 -13.24
C ASN A 130 18.25 -4.06 -11.75
N ASN A 131 17.04 -3.72 -11.31
CA ASN A 131 16.60 -3.82 -9.91
C ASN A 131 15.63 -5.00 -9.66
N LEU A 132 15.45 -5.89 -10.65
CA LEU A 132 14.72 -7.16 -10.59
C LEU A 132 15.63 -8.30 -10.09
#